data_AF-A0A968MZW7-F1
#
_entry.id   AF-A0A968MZW7-F1
#
_cell.length_a   1.000
_cell.length_b   1.000
_cell.length_c   1.000
_cell.angle_alpha   90.00
_cell.angle_beta   90.00
_cell.angle_gamma   90.00
#
_symmetry.space_group_name_H-M   'P 1'
#
loop_
_entity.id
_entity.type
_entity.pdbx_description
1 polymer ?
#
loop_
_entity_poly.entity_id
_entity_poly.type
_entity_poly.pdbx_seq_one_letter_code
_entity_poly.pdbx_strand_id
1 'polypeptide(L)'
;MGKVLAVSQDICFNRIFSFGAYDVYNGTSPEVILGYRQKNANFLESVNFPVGAEGVNNNGSTNPTQNLVDAYRMLNGKKISEAGSGYDPANPYTGRDKRLAQTVIYNGYAWKERNTEDRTVEIFRGGRDGMDRDYGTKTGYYMRKFIDPKLDLRQGQGSNREWPIFRFSDIALIWAEAANELYGPATNGNSFLTATTILNQTITRHGGLPELPLSGISQAELRERIREERFIELALEDQRAWDLRRWGIAHQVLSQPVYKMEVTRNENGTFNYTKAKLEDRYFSQRMMLYPIPQRDVNNGLTQNSGW
;
A
#
# COMPACT_ATOMS: atom_id res chain seq x y z
N MET A 1 -33.69 7.74 -17.99
CA MET A 1 -32.25 7.77 -18.32
C MET A 1 -31.50 8.94 -17.67
N GLY A 2 -31.96 10.19 -17.78
CA GLY A 2 -31.23 11.36 -17.23
C GLY A 2 -30.96 11.36 -15.72
N LYS A 3 -31.91 10.93 -14.87
CA LYS A 3 -31.69 10.82 -13.42
C LYS A 3 -30.70 9.71 -13.02
N VAL A 4 -30.69 8.59 -13.75
CA VAL A 4 -29.74 7.49 -13.51
C VAL A 4 -28.34 7.95 -13.90
N LEU A 5 -28.20 8.60 -15.06
CA LEU A 5 -26.93 9.18 -15.49
C LEU A 5 -26.41 10.22 -14.49
N ALA A 6 -27.27 11.13 -14.01
CA ALA A 6 -26.87 12.15 -13.04
C ALA A 6 -26.48 11.56 -11.68
N VAL A 7 -27.20 10.55 -11.17
CA VAL A 7 -26.85 9.85 -9.93
C VAL A 7 -25.58 9.02 -10.11
N SER A 8 -25.42 8.32 -11.24
CA SER A 8 -24.18 7.61 -11.57
C SER A 8 -23.00 8.58 -11.70
N GLN A 9 -23.18 9.75 -12.31
CA GLN A 9 -22.16 10.79 -12.38
C GLN A 9 -21.83 11.35 -11.00
N ASP A 10 -22.83 11.59 -10.15
CA ASP A 10 -22.62 12.08 -8.78
C ASP A 10 -21.88 11.03 -7.92
N ILE A 11 -22.28 9.76 -8.00
CA ILE A 11 -21.60 8.65 -7.31
C ILE A 11 -20.18 8.48 -7.85
N CYS A 12 -20.01 8.41 -9.17
CA CYS A 12 -18.73 8.12 -9.83
C CYS A 12 -17.80 9.32 -9.95
N PHE A 13 -18.24 10.56 -9.70
CA PHE A 13 -17.40 11.75 -9.87
C PHE A 13 -17.39 12.70 -8.65
N ASN A 14 -18.44 12.72 -7.81
CA ASN A 14 -18.55 13.66 -6.69
C ASN A 14 -18.53 13.01 -5.30
N ARG A 15 -19.10 11.81 -5.14
CA ARG A 15 -19.22 11.12 -3.84
C ARG A 15 -18.16 10.06 -3.59
N ILE A 16 -17.20 9.92 -4.49
CA ILE A 16 -16.53 8.63 -4.68
C ILE A 16 -15.82 8.12 -3.42
N PHE A 17 -15.29 8.95 -2.52
CA PHE A 17 -14.43 8.42 -1.47
C PHE A 17 -14.47 9.21 -0.16
N SER A 18 -15.18 8.68 0.84
CA SER A 18 -14.88 8.98 2.24
C SER A 18 -14.47 7.67 2.89
N PHE A 19 -13.17 7.46 3.10
CA PHE A 19 -12.72 6.39 3.99
C PHE A 19 -13.13 6.77 5.42
N GLY A 20 -13.79 5.84 6.11
CA GLY A 20 -13.59 5.69 7.55
C GLY A 20 -12.17 5.20 7.80
N ALA A 21 -11.71 5.10 9.04
CA ALA A 21 -10.43 4.42 9.26
C ALA A 21 -10.53 2.95 8.74
N TYR A 22 -9.43 2.41 8.17
CA TYR A 22 -9.38 1.05 7.58
C TYR A 22 -9.73 -0.07 8.58
N ASP A 23 -9.87 0.26 9.87
CA ASP A 23 -10.29 -0.60 10.97
C ASP A 23 -11.82 -0.69 11.14
N VAL A 24 -12.62 0.11 10.43
CA VAL A 24 -14.09 0.03 10.45
C VAL A 24 -14.61 -0.61 9.16
N TYR A 25 -14.24 -1.86 8.92
CA TYR A 25 -14.71 -2.65 7.78
C TYR A 25 -15.98 -3.43 8.15
N ASN A 26 -17.08 -2.73 8.43
CA ASN A 26 -18.37 -3.33 8.78
C ASN A 26 -19.15 -3.93 7.57
N GLY A 27 -18.54 -3.99 6.38
CA GLY A 27 -19.15 -4.52 5.16
C GLY A 27 -20.11 -3.58 4.43
N THR A 28 -20.05 -2.27 4.71
CA THR A 28 -20.92 -1.25 4.09
C THR A 28 -20.17 -0.20 3.27
N SER A 29 -18.89 -0.42 2.94
CA SER A 29 -18.15 0.57 2.13
C SER A 29 -18.71 0.58 0.70
N PRO A 30 -19.21 1.72 0.19
CA PRO A 30 -19.67 1.83 -1.19
C PRO A 30 -18.53 1.72 -2.21
N GLU A 31 -17.28 1.74 -1.76
CA GLU A 31 -16.10 1.61 -2.62
C GLU A 31 -15.83 0.15 -3.02
N VAL A 32 -16.22 -0.82 -2.19
CA VAL A 32 -15.98 -2.24 -2.48
C VAL A 32 -17.04 -2.73 -3.45
N ILE A 33 -16.59 -3.04 -4.67
CA ILE A 33 -17.45 -3.55 -5.75
C ILE A 33 -17.61 -5.07 -5.60
N LEU A 34 -16.50 -5.76 -5.35
CA LEU A 34 -16.46 -7.18 -5.03
C LEU A 34 -15.54 -7.40 -3.84
N GLY A 35 -16.08 -8.01 -2.79
CA GLY A 35 -15.33 -8.33 -1.59
C GLY A 35 -15.59 -9.75 -1.10
N TYR A 36 -14.58 -10.33 -0.46
CA TYR A 36 -14.73 -11.59 0.27
C TYR A 36 -15.04 -11.32 1.73
N ARG A 37 -16.28 -11.62 2.15
CA ARG A 37 -16.77 -11.35 3.50
C ARG A 37 -16.40 -12.48 4.45
N GLN A 38 -15.84 -12.11 5.59
CA GLN A 38 -15.51 -13.01 6.68
C GLN A 38 -16.20 -12.53 7.95
N LYS A 39 -16.83 -13.45 8.68
CA LYS A 39 -17.51 -13.17 9.93
C LYS A 39 -16.61 -13.60 11.09
N ASN A 40 -16.45 -12.73 12.09
CA ASN A 40 -15.71 -13.03 13.32
C ASN A 40 -14.34 -13.69 13.05
N ALA A 41 -13.54 -13.09 12.16
CA ALA A 41 -12.21 -13.58 11.81
C ALA A 41 -11.13 -12.76 12.51
N ASN A 42 -9.96 -13.37 12.76
CA ASN A 42 -8.80 -12.71 13.37
C ASN A 42 -7.45 -13.18 12.80
N PHE A 43 -7.47 -13.92 11.68
CA PHE A 43 -6.27 -14.50 11.08
C PHE A 43 -5.26 -13.45 10.64
N LEU A 44 -5.72 -12.30 10.10
CA LEU A 44 -4.77 -11.25 9.69
C LEU A 44 -4.02 -10.67 10.87
N GLU A 45 -4.73 -10.45 11.99
CA GLU A 45 -4.18 -9.93 13.23
C GLU A 45 -3.22 -10.94 13.87
N SER A 46 -3.61 -12.21 14.01
CA SER A 46 -2.74 -13.23 14.59
C SER A 46 -1.42 -13.42 13.83
N VAL A 47 -1.43 -13.22 12.51
CA VAL A 47 -0.24 -13.36 11.67
C VAL A 47 0.58 -12.06 11.57
N ASN A 48 -0.05 -10.89 11.67
CA ASN A 48 0.58 -9.60 11.31
C ASN A 48 0.60 -8.54 12.42
N PHE A 49 -0.01 -8.78 13.58
CA PHE A 49 0.22 -7.91 14.73
C PHE A 49 1.73 -7.78 15.00
N PRO A 50 2.22 -6.58 15.38
CA PRO A 50 3.59 -6.42 15.82
C PRO A 50 3.92 -7.48 16.87
N VAL A 51 5.15 -7.99 16.85
CA VAL A 51 5.58 -9.05 17.78
C VAL A 51 5.36 -8.67 19.25
N GLY A 52 5.50 -7.38 19.56
CA GLY A 52 5.30 -6.85 20.89
C GLY A 52 3.83 -6.64 21.26
N ALA A 53 2.89 -6.67 20.31
CA ALA A 53 1.47 -6.45 20.60
C ALA A 53 0.88 -7.58 21.44
N GLU A 54 -0.19 -7.28 22.18
CA GLU A 54 -0.89 -8.30 22.98
C GLU A 54 -1.60 -9.32 22.08
N GLY A 55 -1.13 -10.57 22.14
CA GLY A 55 -1.65 -11.72 21.40
C GLY A 55 -0.77 -12.95 21.60
N VAL A 56 -1.33 -14.14 21.41
CA VAL A 56 -0.57 -15.40 21.53
C VAL A 56 0.11 -15.68 20.18
N ASN A 57 1.44 -15.81 20.17
CA ASN A 57 2.24 -16.14 18.97
C ASN A 57 2.14 -15.12 17.81
N ASN A 58 2.25 -13.83 18.10
CA ASN A 58 2.33 -12.79 17.06
C ASN A 58 3.64 -12.93 16.27
N ASN A 59 3.53 -13.02 14.95
CA ASN A 59 4.68 -13.24 14.07
C ASN A 59 5.12 -12.02 13.27
N GLY A 60 4.31 -10.94 13.25
CA GLY A 60 4.60 -9.73 12.48
C GLY A 60 4.99 -10.02 11.03
N SER A 61 4.34 -11.00 10.39
CA SER A 61 4.90 -11.71 9.23
C SER A 61 5.05 -10.84 7.98
N THR A 62 4.17 -9.87 7.79
CA THR A 62 4.24 -8.92 6.67
C THR A 62 5.03 -7.68 7.07
N ASN A 63 6.17 -7.48 6.42
CA ASN A 63 7.07 -6.35 6.68
C ASN A 63 7.15 -5.44 5.44
N PRO A 64 6.40 -4.32 5.38
CA PRO A 64 6.52 -3.31 4.34
C PRO A 64 7.97 -2.86 4.15
N THR A 65 8.43 -2.67 2.91
CA THR A 65 9.82 -2.27 2.65
C THR A 65 10.00 -0.76 2.74
N GLN A 66 11.24 -0.30 2.95
CA GLN A 66 11.55 1.13 2.85
C GLN A 66 11.22 1.68 1.46
N ASN A 67 11.35 0.88 0.39
CA ASN A 67 10.98 1.30 -0.96
C ASN A 67 9.49 1.70 -1.06
N LEU A 68 8.60 0.98 -0.36
CA LEU A 68 7.18 1.35 -0.26
C LEU A 68 7.01 2.61 0.60
N VAL A 69 7.67 2.69 1.76
CA VAL A 69 7.60 3.87 2.65
C VAL A 69 8.08 5.14 1.94
N ASP A 70 9.13 5.06 1.13
CA ASP A 70 9.68 6.18 0.35
C ASP A 70 8.75 6.62 -0.79
N ALA A 71 7.87 5.74 -1.28
CA ALA A 71 6.95 6.06 -2.36
C ALA A 71 5.85 7.03 -1.93
N TYR A 72 5.44 7.00 -0.66
CA TYR A 72 4.45 7.95 -0.13
C TYR A 72 4.98 9.39 -0.21
N ARG A 73 4.16 10.32 -0.68
CA ARG A 73 4.54 11.73 -0.83
C ARG A 73 4.58 12.45 0.53
N MET A 74 5.14 13.66 0.53
CA MET A 74 4.93 14.65 1.58
C MET A 74 3.53 15.26 1.44
N LEU A 75 2.99 15.88 2.49
CA LEU A 75 1.66 16.49 2.51
C LEU A 75 1.47 17.60 1.45
N ASN A 76 2.56 18.19 0.96
CA ASN A 76 2.54 19.16 -0.13
C ASN A 76 2.51 18.51 -1.53
N GLY A 77 2.34 17.18 -1.63
CA GLY A 77 2.27 16.43 -2.89
C GLY A 77 3.63 16.07 -3.51
N LYS A 78 4.74 16.57 -2.95
CA LYS A 78 6.09 16.28 -3.45
C LYS A 78 6.60 14.94 -2.95
N LYS A 79 7.42 14.26 -3.75
CA LYS A 79 8.20 13.08 -3.31
C LYS A 79 9.21 13.51 -2.25
N ILE A 80 9.62 12.57 -1.40
CA ILE A 80 10.63 12.86 -0.36
C ILE A 80 11.94 13.39 -0.94
N SER A 81 12.31 12.95 -2.15
CA SER A 81 13.53 13.33 -2.84
C SER A 81 13.42 14.63 -3.66
N GLU A 82 12.23 15.21 -3.79
CA GLU A 82 12.04 16.44 -4.56
C GLU A 82 12.45 17.68 -3.75
N ALA A 83 13.05 18.67 -4.42
CA ALA A 83 13.46 19.90 -3.77
C ALA A 83 12.27 20.65 -3.15
N GLY A 84 12.45 21.09 -1.90
CA GLY A 84 11.39 21.73 -1.12
C GLY A 84 10.24 20.81 -0.76
N SER A 85 10.47 19.49 -0.68
CA SER A 85 9.51 18.52 -0.12
C SER A 85 9.28 18.75 1.38
N GLY A 86 10.30 19.23 2.10
CA GLY A 86 10.30 19.36 3.56
C GLY A 86 10.55 18.04 4.27
N TYR A 87 11.02 17.00 3.57
CA TYR A 87 11.37 15.72 4.17
C TYR A 87 12.57 15.87 5.12
N ASP A 88 12.41 15.39 6.35
CA ASP A 88 13.46 15.35 7.36
C ASP A 88 13.81 13.89 7.69
N PRO A 89 15.02 13.42 7.36
CA PRO A 89 15.47 12.06 7.70
C PRO A 89 15.48 11.76 9.21
N ALA A 90 15.59 12.79 10.08
CA ALA A 90 15.50 12.61 11.53
C ALA A 90 14.06 12.41 12.01
N ASN A 91 13.06 12.84 11.21
CA ASN A 91 11.63 12.71 11.48
C ASN A 91 10.88 12.14 10.25
N PRO A 92 11.23 10.93 9.77
CA PRO A 92 10.90 10.46 8.42
C PRO A 92 9.40 10.21 8.18
N TYR A 93 8.60 10.17 9.23
CA TYR A 93 7.16 9.90 9.19
C TYR A 93 6.30 11.16 9.36
N THR A 94 6.91 12.30 9.68
CA THR A 94 6.20 13.58 9.87
C THR A 94 5.88 14.22 8.52
N GLY A 95 4.68 14.81 8.41
CA GLY A 95 4.29 15.55 7.22
C GLY A 95 4.15 14.68 5.96
N ARG A 96 3.83 13.39 6.12
CA ARG A 96 3.67 12.42 5.02
C ARG A 96 2.20 12.28 4.60
N ASP A 97 1.98 11.74 3.40
CA ASP A 97 0.68 11.24 2.94
C ASP A 97 0.02 10.37 4.02
N LYS A 98 -1.24 10.67 4.36
CA LYS A 98 -1.97 10.02 5.46
C LYS A 98 -2.11 8.51 5.24
N ARG A 99 -2.09 8.06 3.99
CA ARG A 99 -2.15 6.63 3.64
C ARG A 99 -0.95 5.84 4.15
N LEU A 100 0.19 6.50 4.41
CA LEU A 100 1.35 5.83 5.02
C LEU A 100 0.99 5.25 6.39
N ALA A 101 0.43 6.08 7.29
CA ALA A 101 0.04 5.66 8.63
C ALA A 101 -1.20 4.73 8.65
N GLN A 102 -1.93 4.65 7.54
CA GLN A 102 -3.02 3.69 7.35
C GLN A 102 -2.52 2.34 6.81
N THR A 103 -1.35 2.32 6.19
CA THR A 103 -0.79 1.12 5.53
C THR A 103 0.31 0.46 6.34
N VAL A 104 1.14 1.24 7.03
CA VAL A 104 2.38 0.79 7.68
C VAL A 104 2.43 1.24 9.14
N ILE A 105 2.86 0.34 10.01
CA ILE A 105 3.27 0.61 11.39
C ILE A 105 4.78 0.85 11.40
N TYR A 106 5.20 1.95 12.01
CA TYR A 106 6.60 2.37 12.12
C TYR A 106 6.98 2.70 13.57
N ASN A 107 8.26 2.92 13.86
CA ASN A 107 8.71 3.33 15.20
C ASN A 107 8.03 4.64 15.62
N GLY A 108 7.44 4.69 16.81
CA GLY A 108 6.69 5.87 17.25
C GLY A 108 5.20 5.85 16.87
N TYR A 109 4.72 4.82 16.18
CA TYR A 109 3.30 4.70 15.82
C TYR A 109 2.43 4.57 17.09
N ALA A 110 1.32 5.32 17.14
CA ALA A 110 0.36 5.23 18.23
C ALA A 110 -0.51 3.98 18.08
N TRP A 111 -0.35 3.03 18.98
CA TRP A 111 -0.98 1.72 18.92
C TRP A 111 -1.98 1.56 20.07
N LYS A 112 -3.22 1.19 19.70
CA LYS A 112 -4.36 1.13 20.61
C LYS A 112 -4.86 -0.31 20.71
N GLU A 113 -4.31 -1.04 21.66
CA GLU A 113 -4.79 -2.38 21.99
C GLU A 113 -6.08 -2.27 22.82
N ARG A 114 -6.97 -3.25 22.70
CA ARG A 114 -8.21 -3.24 23.48
C ARG A 114 -7.94 -3.67 24.91
N ASN A 115 -8.57 -2.96 25.85
CA ASN A 115 -8.45 -3.19 27.30
C ASN A 115 -7.04 -2.95 27.87
N THR A 116 -6.19 -2.23 27.14
CA THR A 116 -4.88 -1.77 27.63
C THR A 116 -4.82 -0.25 27.55
N GLU A 117 -3.77 0.33 28.13
CA GLU A 117 -3.40 1.70 27.82
C GLU A 117 -2.88 1.82 26.38
N ASP A 118 -3.14 2.98 25.76
CA ASP A 118 -2.55 3.32 24.47
C ASP A 118 -1.02 3.33 24.60
N ARG A 119 -0.32 2.67 23.69
CA ARG A 119 1.15 2.59 23.70
C ARG A 119 1.75 3.10 22.41
N THR A 120 3.04 3.36 22.45
CA THR A 120 3.84 3.62 21.26
C THR A 120 4.51 2.34 20.78
N VAL A 121 4.56 2.11 19.48
CA VAL A 121 5.31 0.97 18.89
C VAL A 121 6.80 1.26 18.94
N GLU A 122 7.56 0.31 19.48
CA GLU A 122 8.99 0.43 19.77
C GLU A 122 9.81 -0.47 18.84
N ILE A 123 10.02 -0.03 17.59
CA ILE A 123 10.76 -0.81 16.57
C ILE A 123 12.28 -0.63 16.70
N PHE A 124 12.75 0.35 17.47
CA PHE A 124 14.17 0.55 17.73
C PHE A 124 14.82 -0.71 18.33
N ARG A 125 16.12 -0.90 18.10
CA ARG A 125 16.87 -2.05 18.65
C ARG A 125 16.75 -2.09 20.18
N GLY A 126 16.40 -3.24 20.73
CA GLY A 126 16.10 -3.45 22.15
C GLY A 126 14.65 -3.10 22.56
N GLY A 127 13.90 -2.43 21.67
CA GLY A 127 12.50 -2.10 21.87
C GLY A 127 11.59 -3.33 21.88
N ARG A 128 10.36 -3.15 22.37
CA ARG A 128 9.37 -4.23 22.47
C ARG A 128 8.98 -4.85 21.13
N ASP A 129 8.99 -4.06 20.05
CA ASP A 129 8.60 -4.47 18.70
C ASP A 129 9.80 -4.52 17.73
N GLY A 130 11.02 -4.51 18.27
CA GLY A 130 12.27 -4.37 17.54
C GLY A 130 12.63 -5.53 16.62
N MET A 131 13.51 -5.25 15.65
CA MET A 131 14.01 -6.25 14.68
C MET A 131 14.87 -7.36 15.31
N ASP A 132 15.39 -7.12 16.51
CA ASP A 132 16.21 -8.02 17.32
C ASP A 132 15.39 -8.97 18.21
N ARG A 133 14.06 -8.86 18.18
CA ARG A 133 13.14 -9.83 18.79
C ARG A 133 12.99 -11.08 17.93
N ASP A 134 12.71 -12.21 18.57
CA ASP A 134 12.24 -13.41 17.86
C ASP A 134 10.97 -13.07 17.08
N TYR A 135 10.91 -13.40 15.79
CA TYR A 135 9.83 -12.98 14.87
C TYR A 135 9.68 -11.45 14.69
N GLY A 136 10.67 -10.66 15.13
CA GLY A 136 10.71 -9.22 14.88
C GLY A 136 10.84 -8.88 13.39
N THR A 137 10.35 -7.68 13.03
CA THR A 137 10.37 -7.17 11.66
C THR A 137 11.75 -7.23 11.01
N LYS A 138 11.81 -7.59 9.72
CA LYS A 138 13.05 -7.58 8.93
C LYS A 138 13.32 -6.25 8.24
N THR A 139 12.31 -5.37 8.14
CA THR A 139 12.40 -4.12 7.40
C THR A 139 12.34 -2.87 8.29
N GLY A 140 12.06 -3.01 9.58
CA GLY A 140 11.77 -1.87 10.46
C GLY A 140 10.32 -1.40 10.40
N TYR A 141 9.43 -2.23 9.84
CA TYR A 141 8.01 -1.91 9.62
C TYR A 141 7.11 -3.15 9.82
N TYR A 142 5.87 -2.92 10.25
CA TYR A 142 4.80 -3.92 10.22
C TYR A 142 3.62 -3.45 9.37
N MET A 143 2.76 -4.36 8.92
CA MET A 143 1.54 -4.01 8.20
C MET A 143 0.50 -3.37 9.15
N ARG A 144 -0.10 -2.26 8.74
CA ARG A 144 -1.27 -1.62 9.41
C ARG A 144 -2.57 -1.81 8.63
N LYS A 145 -2.48 -1.96 7.31
CA LYS A 145 -3.66 -2.12 6.46
C LYS A 145 -4.41 -3.40 6.85
N PHE A 146 -5.74 -3.36 6.80
CA PHE A 146 -6.66 -4.48 7.08
C PHE A 146 -6.73 -5.00 8.52
N ILE A 147 -5.79 -4.64 9.40
CA ILE A 147 -5.82 -5.12 10.78
C ILE A 147 -6.69 -4.21 11.66
N ASP A 148 -7.47 -4.83 12.55
CA ASP A 148 -8.18 -4.15 13.63
C ASP A 148 -7.32 -4.21 14.91
N PRO A 149 -6.68 -3.10 15.33
CA PRO A 149 -5.82 -3.10 16.52
C PRO A 149 -6.60 -3.33 17.82
N LYS A 150 -7.94 -3.26 17.81
CA LYS A 150 -8.79 -3.42 18.99
C LYS A 150 -9.22 -4.88 19.21
N LEU A 151 -8.71 -5.85 18.46
CA LEU A 151 -8.99 -7.25 18.76
C LEU A 151 -8.11 -7.75 19.91
N ASP A 152 -8.74 -8.26 20.96
CA ASP A 152 -8.04 -9.04 21.99
C ASP A 152 -7.91 -10.51 21.55
N LEU A 153 -6.77 -10.83 20.95
CA LEU A 153 -6.51 -12.17 20.42
C LEU A 153 -6.40 -13.24 21.52
N ARG A 154 -6.08 -12.87 22.77
CA ARG A 154 -6.01 -13.82 23.90
C ARG A 154 -7.39 -14.36 24.27
N GLN A 155 -8.42 -13.54 24.02
CA GLN A 155 -9.83 -13.92 24.20
C GLN A 155 -10.43 -14.52 22.92
N GLY A 156 -9.62 -14.74 21.87
CA GLY A 156 -10.10 -15.24 20.59
C GLY A 156 -11.05 -14.27 19.87
N GLN A 157 -10.98 -12.97 20.16
CA GLN A 157 -11.84 -11.99 19.50
C GLN A 157 -11.56 -11.96 18.00
N GLY A 158 -12.62 -11.77 17.22
CA GLY A 158 -12.56 -11.52 15.79
C GLY A 158 -13.41 -10.31 15.42
N SER A 159 -13.16 -9.78 14.23
CA SER A 159 -13.99 -8.75 13.62
C SER A 159 -14.61 -9.28 12.33
N ASN A 160 -15.80 -8.77 12.02
CA ASN A 160 -16.33 -8.90 10.67
C ASN A 160 -15.48 -8.05 9.75
N ARG A 161 -15.17 -8.58 8.57
CA ARG A 161 -14.36 -7.88 7.57
C ARG A 161 -14.78 -8.26 6.17
N GLU A 162 -14.44 -7.40 5.23
CA GLU A 162 -14.63 -7.61 3.80
C GLU A 162 -13.29 -7.35 3.12
N TRP A 163 -12.68 -8.41 2.58
CA TRP A 163 -11.44 -8.28 1.84
C TRP A 163 -11.73 -7.74 0.43
N PRO A 164 -11.20 -6.57 0.04
CA PRO A 164 -11.49 -6.01 -1.26
C PRO A 164 -10.79 -6.84 -2.35
N ILE A 165 -11.58 -7.48 -3.22
CA ILE A 165 -11.07 -8.11 -4.44
C ILE A 165 -11.05 -7.06 -5.57
N PHE A 166 -12.16 -6.33 -5.71
CA PHE A 166 -12.27 -5.17 -6.58
C PHE A 166 -12.89 -4.01 -5.82
N ARG A 167 -12.21 -2.86 -5.85
CA ARG A 167 -12.70 -1.61 -5.27
C ARG A 167 -12.57 -0.47 -6.29
N PHE A 168 -13.39 0.55 -6.11
CA PHE A 168 -13.57 1.60 -7.11
C PHE A 168 -12.29 2.37 -7.41
N SER A 169 -11.35 2.54 -6.47
CA SER A 169 -10.09 3.23 -6.77
C SER A 169 -9.20 2.45 -7.74
N ASP A 170 -9.23 1.11 -7.73
CA ASP A 170 -8.54 0.33 -8.76
C ASP A 170 -9.17 0.58 -10.13
N ILE A 171 -10.50 0.57 -10.22
CA ILE A 171 -11.23 0.90 -11.46
C ILE A 171 -10.91 2.31 -11.95
N ALA A 172 -10.88 3.30 -11.06
CA ALA A 172 -10.53 4.68 -11.39
C ALA A 172 -9.10 4.77 -11.95
N LEU A 173 -8.14 4.08 -11.33
CA LEU A 173 -6.75 4.10 -11.80
C LEU A 173 -6.55 3.28 -13.09
N ILE A 174 -7.29 2.18 -13.28
CA ILE A 174 -7.36 1.46 -14.57
C ILE A 174 -7.91 2.38 -15.65
N TRP A 175 -8.95 3.16 -15.33
CA TRP A 175 -9.51 4.14 -16.26
C TRP A 175 -8.50 5.25 -16.58
N ALA A 176 -7.85 5.84 -15.58
CA ALA A 176 -6.80 6.84 -15.81
C ALA A 176 -5.69 6.30 -16.72
N GLU A 177 -5.25 5.06 -16.48
CA GLU A 177 -4.26 4.38 -17.32
C GLU A 177 -4.76 4.23 -18.76
N ALA A 178 -5.92 3.64 -18.97
CA ALA A 178 -6.49 3.43 -20.31
C ALA A 178 -6.73 4.74 -21.06
N ALA A 179 -7.24 5.77 -20.38
CA ALA A 179 -7.46 7.10 -20.97
C ALA A 179 -6.13 7.76 -21.38
N ASN A 180 -5.09 7.65 -20.55
CA ASN A 180 -3.76 8.14 -20.89
C ASN A 180 -3.18 7.40 -22.12
N GLU A 181 -3.27 6.08 -22.16
CA GLU A 181 -2.74 5.28 -23.28
C GLU A 181 -3.47 5.54 -24.59
N LEU A 182 -4.80 5.71 -24.55
CA LEU A 182 -5.63 5.82 -25.75
C LEU A 182 -5.74 7.27 -26.26
N TYR A 183 -5.95 8.23 -25.36
CA TYR A 183 -6.27 9.62 -25.72
C TYR A 183 -5.18 10.61 -25.32
N GLY A 184 -4.28 10.20 -24.41
CA GLY A 184 -3.29 11.08 -23.81
C GLY A 184 -3.79 11.80 -22.54
N PRO A 185 -2.93 12.58 -21.89
CA PRO A 185 -3.18 13.15 -20.55
C PRO A 185 -4.41 14.04 -20.42
N ALA A 186 -4.60 14.95 -21.39
CA ALA A 186 -5.54 16.06 -21.29
C ALA A 186 -6.81 15.89 -22.15
N THR A 187 -6.88 14.82 -22.94
CA THR A 187 -8.05 14.54 -23.78
C THR A 187 -8.98 13.60 -23.02
N ASN A 188 -10.24 14.01 -22.86
CA ASN A 188 -11.27 13.18 -22.23
C ASN A 188 -11.85 12.14 -23.19
N GLY A 189 -11.71 12.30 -24.52
CA GLY A 189 -12.16 11.27 -25.49
C GLY A 189 -13.64 10.90 -25.27
N ASN A 190 -13.93 9.59 -25.17
CA ASN A 190 -15.25 9.09 -24.77
C ASN A 190 -15.43 8.97 -23.25
N SER A 191 -14.41 9.34 -22.44
CA SER A 191 -14.54 9.45 -21.00
C SER A 191 -15.07 10.82 -20.58
N PHE A 192 -15.81 10.84 -19.46
CA PHE A 192 -16.33 12.09 -18.89
C PHE A 192 -15.21 12.96 -18.26
N LEU A 193 -14.06 12.37 -17.94
CA LEU A 193 -12.92 13.02 -17.30
C LEU A 193 -11.63 12.75 -18.09
N THR A 194 -10.63 13.62 -17.94
CA THR A 194 -9.27 13.40 -18.44
C THR A 194 -8.50 12.45 -17.50
N ALA A 195 -7.46 11.80 -18.02
CA ALA A 195 -6.59 10.94 -17.21
C ALA A 195 -5.95 11.72 -16.04
N THR A 196 -5.54 12.97 -16.27
CA THR A 196 -5.03 13.86 -15.21
C THR A 196 -6.06 14.16 -14.13
N THR A 197 -7.32 14.35 -14.50
CA THR A 197 -8.41 14.63 -13.55
C THR A 197 -8.68 13.41 -12.67
N ILE A 198 -8.77 12.23 -13.27
CA ILE A 198 -9.03 10.98 -12.52
C ILE A 198 -7.89 10.73 -11.52
N LEU A 199 -6.62 10.88 -11.96
CA LEU A 199 -5.46 10.74 -11.09
C LEU A 199 -5.50 11.72 -9.90
N ASN A 200 -5.73 13.01 -10.15
CA ASN A 200 -5.79 14.02 -9.08
C ASN A 200 -6.97 13.80 -8.12
N GLN A 201 -8.09 13.25 -8.59
CA GLN A 201 -9.21 12.88 -7.69
C GLN A 201 -8.82 11.78 -6.70
N THR A 202 -8.08 10.75 -7.12
CA THR A 202 -7.56 9.73 -6.20
C THR A 202 -6.60 10.33 -5.18
N ILE A 203 -5.64 11.13 -5.64
CA ILE A 203 -4.61 11.78 -4.80
C ILE A 203 -5.22 12.68 -3.73
N THR A 204 -6.17 13.54 -4.14
CA THR A 204 -6.80 14.51 -3.24
C THR A 204 -7.75 13.85 -2.25
N ARG A 205 -8.60 12.93 -2.71
CA ARG A 205 -9.65 12.34 -1.86
C ARG A 205 -9.11 11.26 -0.92
N HIS A 206 -8.18 10.42 -1.37
CA HIS A 206 -7.62 9.34 -0.53
C HIS A 206 -6.38 9.80 0.24
N GLY A 207 -5.46 10.47 -0.45
CA GLY A 207 -4.22 10.95 0.16
C GLY A 207 -4.41 12.20 1.02
N GLY A 208 -5.48 12.99 0.76
CA GLY A 208 -5.64 14.32 1.36
C GLY A 208 -4.56 15.29 0.89
N LEU A 209 -3.95 15.03 -0.27
CA LEU A 209 -2.86 15.81 -0.84
C LEU A 209 -3.42 16.91 -1.77
N PRO A 210 -2.66 17.98 -2.03
CA PRO A 210 -3.03 18.93 -3.08
C PRO A 210 -3.00 18.24 -4.46
N GLU A 211 -3.73 18.82 -5.41
CA GLU A 211 -3.62 18.41 -6.80
C GLU A 211 -2.16 18.53 -7.29
N LEU A 212 -1.70 17.53 -8.02
CA LEU A 212 -0.39 17.60 -8.64
C LEU A 212 -0.42 18.54 -9.84
N PRO A 213 0.66 19.29 -10.09
CA PRO A 213 0.79 20.14 -11.27
C PRO A 213 1.01 19.27 -12.52
N LEU A 214 -0.08 18.84 -13.17
CA LEU A 214 -0.06 17.94 -14.33
C LEU A 214 -0.31 18.66 -15.66
N SER A 215 -0.29 20.00 -15.68
CA SER A 215 -0.48 20.76 -16.92
C SER A 215 0.70 20.53 -17.87
N GLY A 216 0.40 20.23 -19.14
CA GLY A 216 1.42 19.99 -20.17
C GLY A 216 2.23 18.69 -20.00
N ILE A 217 1.87 17.83 -19.04
CA ILE A 217 2.54 16.54 -18.83
C ILE A 217 2.44 15.68 -20.10
N SER A 218 3.51 14.97 -20.45
CA SER A 218 3.48 14.03 -21.56
C SER A 218 2.73 12.74 -21.19
N GLN A 219 2.31 11.98 -22.21
CA GLN A 219 1.71 10.65 -22.00
C GLN A 219 2.63 9.72 -21.20
N ALA A 220 3.94 9.75 -21.49
CA ALA A 220 4.92 8.91 -20.82
C ALA A 220 5.12 9.29 -19.35
N GLU A 221 5.19 10.59 -19.04
CA GLU A 221 5.30 11.05 -17.66
C GLU A 221 4.02 10.76 -16.87
N LEU A 222 2.84 10.97 -17.46
CA LEU A 222 1.58 10.65 -16.78
C LEU A 222 1.44 9.15 -16.52
N ARG A 223 1.89 8.29 -17.45
CA ARG A 223 1.93 6.84 -17.24
C ARG A 223 2.69 6.48 -15.98
N GLU A 224 3.88 7.07 -15.77
CA GLU A 224 4.66 6.83 -14.56
C GLU A 224 3.98 7.40 -13.30
N ARG A 225 3.31 8.55 -13.38
CA ARG A 225 2.53 9.09 -12.24
C ARG A 225 1.35 8.18 -11.87
N ILE A 226 0.66 7.59 -12.84
CA ILE A 226 -0.42 6.63 -12.61
C ILE A 226 0.15 5.35 -11.98
N ARG A 227 1.28 4.84 -12.47
CA ARG A 227 1.97 3.67 -11.89
C ARG A 227 2.41 3.90 -10.45
N GLU A 228 2.88 5.10 -10.13
CA GLU A 228 3.20 5.53 -8.77
C GLU A 228 1.96 5.54 -7.88
N GLU A 229 0.86 6.13 -8.34
CA GLU A 229 -0.36 6.22 -7.54
C GLU A 229 -0.98 4.84 -7.31
N ARG A 230 -0.97 3.96 -8.32
CA ARG A 230 -1.38 2.55 -8.14
C ARG A 230 -0.54 1.83 -7.09
N PHE A 231 0.78 2.09 -7.04
CA PHE A 231 1.65 1.48 -6.04
C PHE A 231 1.31 1.92 -4.61
N ILE A 232 0.98 3.20 -4.43
CA ILE A 232 0.65 3.80 -3.13
C ILE A 232 -0.76 3.39 -2.68
N GLU A 233 -1.73 3.57 -3.56
CA GLU A 233 -3.15 3.39 -3.27
C GLU A 233 -3.47 1.91 -3.00
N LEU A 234 -2.98 1.02 -3.86
CA LEU A 234 -3.23 -0.42 -3.80
C LEU A 234 -2.13 -1.19 -3.06
N ALA A 235 -1.34 -0.48 -2.24
CA ALA A 235 -0.29 -1.09 -1.43
C ALA A 235 -0.88 -2.19 -0.54
N LEU A 236 -0.22 -3.36 -0.56
CA LEU A 236 -0.59 -4.57 0.20
C LEU A 236 -1.93 -5.23 -0.21
N GLU A 237 -2.46 -4.93 -1.41
CA GLU A 237 -3.72 -5.50 -1.93
C GLU A 237 -3.50 -6.53 -3.06
N ASP A 238 -2.34 -7.20 -3.08
CA ASP A 238 -1.95 -8.20 -4.08
C ASP A 238 -1.89 -7.72 -5.55
N GLN A 239 -1.83 -6.40 -5.80
CA GLN A 239 -1.83 -5.85 -7.16
C GLN A 239 -0.43 -5.69 -7.77
N ARG A 240 0.57 -5.31 -6.97
CA ARG A 240 1.87 -4.82 -7.46
C ARG A 240 2.60 -5.81 -8.36
N ALA A 241 2.54 -7.10 -8.01
CA ALA A 241 3.21 -8.16 -8.76
C ALA A 241 2.62 -8.33 -10.17
N TRP A 242 1.30 -8.18 -10.31
CA TRP A 242 0.58 -8.29 -11.58
C TRP A 242 0.73 -7.02 -12.42
N ASP A 243 0.62 -5.85 -11.79
CA ASP A 243 0.86 -4.55 -12.42
C ASP A 243 2.23 -4.48 -13.10
N LEU A 244 3.29 -4.88 -12.39
CA LEU A 244 4.64 -4.87 -12.95
C LEU A 244 4.82 -5.86 -14.12
N ARG A 245 4.14 -7.02 -14.07
CA ARG A 245 4.21 -8.02 -15.15
C ARG A 245 3.48 -7.56 -16.40
N ARG A 246 2.24 -7.08 -16.27
CA ARG A 246 1.47 -6.60 -17.44
C ARG A 246 2.09 -5.36 -18.08
N TRP A 247 2.80 -4.55 -17.30
CA TRP A 247 3.59 -3.42 -17.81
C TRP A 247 4.91 -3.82 -18.47
N GLY A 248 5.33 -5.08 -18.38
CA GLY A 248 6.60 -5.56 -18.94
C GLY A 248 7.85 -5.12 -18.16
N ILE A 249 7.70 -4.51 -16.99
CA ILE A 249 8.81 -3.90 -16.22
C ILE A 249 9.16 -4.66 -14.94
N ALA A 250 8.57 -5.83 -14.68
CA ALA A 250 8.83 -6.59 -13.46
C ALA A 250 10.31 -6.94 -13.29
N HIS A 251 11.02 -7.33 -14.36
CA HIS A 251 12.46 -7.60 -14.31
C HIS A 251 13.30 -6.37 -13.92
N GLN A 252 12.85 -5.18 -14.30
CA GLN A 252 13.55 -3.93 -14.00
C GLN A 252 13.33 -3.53 -12.54
N VAL A 253 12.09 -3.62 -12.07
CA VAL A 253 11.68 -3.15 -10.73
C VAL A 253 11.96 -4.19 -9.64
N LEU A 254 11.66 -5.47 -9.89
CA LEU A 254 11.82 -6.54 -8.90
C LEU A 254 13.26 -7.03 -8.76
N SER A 255 14.17 -6.60 -9.65
CA SER A 255 15.62 -6.78 -9.49
C SER A 255 16.30 -5.62 -8.75
N GLN A 256 15.56 -4.57 -8.38
CA GLN A 256 16.13 -3.49 -7.58
C GLN A 256 16.35 -3.94 -6.13
N PRO A 257 17.37 -3.39 -5.45
CA PRO A 257 17.61 -3.67 -4.04
C PRO A 257 16.42 -3.25 -3.18
N VAL A 258 16.17 -4.06 -2.16
CA VAL A 258 15.19 -3.76 -1.12
C VAL A 258 15.90 -3.13 0.06
N TYR A 259 15.30 -2.07 0.59
CA TYR A 259 15.80 -1.34 1.73
C TYR A 259 14.91 -1.55 2.95
N LYS A 260 15.52 -1.35 4.12
CA LYS A 260 14.91 -1.36 5.44
C LYS A 260 15.25 -0.07 6.20
N MET A 261 14.52 0.17 7.27
CA MET A 261 14.84 1.18 8.26
C MET A 261 15.43 0.53 9.51
N GLU A 262 16.64 0.91 9.88
CA GLU A 262 17.20 0.61 11.19
C GLU A 262 16.94 1.78 12.13
N VAL A 263 16.40 1.50 13.31
CA VAL A 263 16.13 2.51 14.33
C VAL A 263 16.94 2.20 15.58
N THR A 264 17.66 3.18 16.09
CA THR A 264 18.36 3.11 17.38
C THR A 264 17.90 4.23 18.28
N ARG A 265 17.97 4.02 19.60
CA ARG A 265 17.62 5.02 20.60
C ARG A 265 18.88 5.58 21.25
N ASN A 266 19.00 6.90 21.28
CA ASN A 266 20.07 7.63 21.95
C ASN A 266 19.81 7.71 23.46
N GLU A 267 20.85 8.00 24.25
CA GLU A 267 20.75 8.16 25.71
C GLU A 267 19.78 9.28 26.12
N ASN A 268 19.71 10.35 25.33
CA ASN A 268 18.77 11.46 25.52
C ASN A 268 17.32 11.12 25.14
N GLY A 269 17.04 9.87 24.76
CA GLY A 269 15.71 9.38 24.40
C GLY A 269 15.28 9.66 22.96
N THR A 270 16.08 10.37 22.15
CA THR A 270 15.78 10.56 20.71
C THR A 270 16.10 9.32 19.90
N PHE A 271 15.64 9.27 18.65
CA PHE A 271 15.85 8.14 17.75
C PHE A 271 16.71 8.53 16.56
N ASN A 272 17.59 7.62 16.13
CA ASN A 272 18.26 7.70 14.85
C ASN A 272 17.58 6.77 13.85
N TYR A 273 17.33 7.27 12.65
CA TYR A 273 16.72 6.54 11.55
C TYR A 273 17.77 6.34 10.45
N THR A 274 18.16 5.09 10.20
CA THR A 274 19.16 4.75 9.19
C THR A 274 18.53 3.88 8.11
N LYS A 275 18.38 4.42 6.90
CA LYS A 275 18.04 3.63 5.73
C LYS A 275 19.21 2.70 5.39
N ALA A 276 18.98 1.39 5.42
CA ALA A 276 19.97 0.37 5.12
C ALA A 276 19.48 -0.57 4.02
N LYS A 277 20.40 -1.13 3.23
CA LYS A 277 20.04 -2.18 2.27
C LYS A 277 19.70 -3.46 3.05
N LEU A 278 18.55 -4.06 2.73
CA LEU A 278 18.16 -5.37 3.27
C LEU A 278 18.77 -6.48 2.42
N GLU A 279 18.49 -6.47 1.12
CA GLU A 279 18.92 -7.52 0.20
C GLU A 279 18.94 -6.99 -1.24
N ASP A 280 19.77 -7.61 -2.08
CA ASP A 280 19.66 -7.50 -3.53
C ASP A 280 18.67 -8.57 -4.01
N ARG A 281 17.81 -8.23 -4.97
CA ARG A 281 16.83 -9.16 -5.54
C ARG A 281 17.18 -9.50 -6.98
N TYR A 282 16.75 -10.69 -7.40
CA TYR A 282 16.91 -11.16 -8.76
C TYR A 282 15.54 -11.46 -9.37
N PHE A 283 15.26 -10.84 -10.51
CA PHE A 283 14.11 -11.17 -11.33
C PHE A 283 14.49 -11.12 -12.82
N SER A 284 14.48 -12.27 -13.47
CA SER A 284 14.81 -12.40 -14.90
C SER A 284 13.58 -12.37 -15.79
N GLN A 285 13.80 -12.14 -17.09
CA GLN A 285 12.72 -12.11 -18.10
C GLN A 285 11.85 -13.39 -18.10
N ARG A 286 12.44 -14.57 -17.85
CA ARG A 286 11.68 -15.83 -17.77
C ARG A 286 10.66 -15.85 -16.62
N MET A 287 10.93 -15.13 -15.53
CA MET A 287 10.06 -15.05 -14.35
C MET A 287 8.79 -14.21 -14.56
N MET A 288 8.64 -13.61 -15.74
CA MET A 288 7.39 -12.98 -16.18
C MET A 288 6.24 -13.99 -16.25
N LEU A 289 6.55 -15.27 -16.54
CA LEU A 289 5.63 -16.39 -16.47
C LEU A 289 6.09 -17.37 -15.39
N TYR A 290 5.14 -18.02 -14.72
CA TYR A 290 5.47 -19.13 -13.82
C TYR A 290 5.87 -20.37 -14.63
N PRO A 291 6.76 -21.23 -14.10
CA PRO A 291 7.02 -22.52 -14.74
C PRO A 291 5.74 -23.37 -14.70
N ILE A 292 5.47 -24.07 -15.80
CA ILE A 292 4.44 -25.13 -15.80
C ILE A 292 4.95 -26.24 -14.89
N PRO A 293 4.13 -26.80 -13.98
CA PRO A 293 4.58 -27.84 -13.07
C PRO A 293 5.23 -29.01 -13.83
N GLN A 294 6.39 -29.49 -13.35
CA GLN A 294 7.19 -30.48 -14.08
C GLN A 294 6.42 -31.76 -14.41
N ARG A 295 5.48 -32.16 -13.55
CA ARG A 295 4.60 -33.31 -13.81
C ARG A 295 3.77 -33.15 -15.09
N ASP A 296 3.31 -31.93 -15.38
CA ASP A 296 2.45 -31.65 -16.53
C ASP A 296 3.29 -31.54 -17.81
N VAL A 297 4.54 -31.05 -17.69
CA VAL A 297 5.55 -31.11 -18.77
C VAL A 297 5.89 -32.57 -19.10
N ASN A 298 6.12 -33.40 -18.09
CA ASN A 298 6.36 -34.84 -18.27
C ASN A 298 5.16 -35.56 -18.92
N ASN A 299 3.96 -35.00 -18.82
CA ASN A 299 2.73 -35.48 -19.45
C ASN A 299 2.42 -34.83 -20.81
N GLY A 300 3.37 -34.11 -21.40
CA GLY A 300 3.30 -33.62 -22.79
C GLY A 300 3.01 -32.14 -22.96
N LEU A 301 2.92 -31.33 -21.89
CA LEU A 301 2.87 -29.88 -22.02
C LEU A 301 4.25 -29.29 -22.38
N THR A 302 4.28 -28.35 -23.31
CA THR A 302 5.49 -27.58 -23.62
C THR A 302 5.74 -26.52 -22.54
N GLN A 303 6.96 -26.46 -22.01
CA GLN A 303 7.35 -25.50 -20.99
C GLN A 303 7.40 -24.05 -21.50
N ASN A 304 7.18 -23.09 -20.60
CA ASN A 304 7.43 -21.67 -20.85
C ASN A 304 8.93 -21.40 -21.11
N SER A 305 9.23 -20.46 -22.01
CA SER A 305 10.61 -20.19 -22.41
C SER A 305 11.53 -19.82 -21.23
N GLY A 306 12.67 -20.51 -21.13
CA GLY A 306 13.72 -20.28 -20.12
C GLY A 306 13.55 -21.01 -18.79
N TRP A 307 12.47 -21.79 -18.62
CA TRP A 307 12.22 -22.65 -17.47
C TRP A 307 12.63 -24.10 -17.70
#